data_AF-A0A382GGY9-F1
#
_entry.id   AF-A0A382GGY9-F1
#
_cell.length_a   1.000
_cell.length_b   1.000
_cell.length_c   1.000
_cell.angle_alpha   90.00
_cell.angle_beta   90.00
_cell.angle_gamma   90.00
#
_symmetry.space_group_name_H-M   'P 1'
#
loop_
_entity.id
_entity.type
_entity.pdbx_description
1 polymer ?
#
loop_
_entity_poly.entity_id
_entity_poly.type
_entity_poly.pdbx_seq_one_letter_code
_entity_poly.pdbx_strand_id
1 'polypeptide(L)'
;SIASQSIPKLIDFYMRDILSLLYIWFLIISGVHALIIKIYGEIGLVREPSRIFNTHFLLTICTIIAFPYVFYILRYTKPTNIIYRIYHNNMDQIRALTSSRNRALAHIPKVVEYQQYTIFEALNQLDDILEFSSFKELKADIVHDMSVTLQNYIRLKRDIAPGFFKVSPKVRTDISFKTMVGQFGEMERNQSFYEQKCFRLLGNVYIRLLEHGEFDLSSMVAGEMANLGLTAIEEDNTELIDIIIIRFNTLLRFAIKHGVRNNEPRNLYNLGFYYGNFIRYLVEHKKTDHVKRCFMYLRIYGIEIFKHGSNSPAMYFIVDVIATEMKKVLEQIYHDDWDKELQNGMLSEILQVDSPPDFNKEDLARGVLVNNGVRVLQFGLALFYQREGMTDFVERIAKDVLDDLQTLGEASFSQVIEMTSNRLLFSGPTFWEDTDRGNLNIYYTSDQDQIDGFKKRLYDLAETQLKTEMTQKYQLTEVELNLLWEMSRMTKEKEV
;
A
#
# COMPACT_ATOMS: atom_id res chain seq x y z
N SER A 1 30.23 8.87 -12.76
CA SER A 1 29.33 10.00 -13.07
C SER A 1 27.99 9.41 -13.41
N ILE A 2 26.91 9.80 -12.71
CA ILE A 2 25.52 9.32 -12.93
C ILE A 2 25.12 9.42 -14.41
N ALA A 3 25.71 10.36 -15.16
CA ALA A 3 25.58 10.45 -16.60
C ALA A 3 26.01 9.16 -17.31
N SER A 4 27.18 8.56 -17.03
CA SER A 4 27.70 7.45 -17.87
C SER A 4 26.93 6.12 -17.76
N GLN A 5 26.11 5.93 -16.72
CA GLN A 5 25.29 4.73 -16.55
C GLN A 5 23.82 4.94 -16.97
N SER A 6 23.32 6.18 -16.99
CA SER A 6 21.98 6.56 -17.48
C SER A 6 21.97 7.05 -18.96
N ILE A 7 23.14 7.16 -19.58
CA ILE A 7 23.36 7.74 -20.92
C ILE A 7 22.69 7.02 -22.11
N PRO A 8 22.47 5.69 -22.17
CA PRO A 8 21.98 5.07 -23.40
C PRO A 8 20.64 5.65 -23.88
N LYS A 9 19.73 5.98 -22.96
CA LYS A 9 18.39 6.50 -23.27
C LYS A 9 18.31 8.02 -23.41
N LEU A 10 19.21 8.76 -22.75
CA LEU A 10 19.28 10.23 -22.90
C LEU A 10 19.71 10.62 -24.33
N ILE A 11 20.58 9.80 -24.94
CA ILE A 11 20.96 9.90 -26.36
C ILE A 11 19.74 9.67 -27.25
N ASP A 12 18.88 8.67 -26.97
CA ASP A 12 17.65 8.45 -27.75
C ASP A 12 16.70 9.65 -27.69
N PHE A 13 16.57 10.30 -26.53
CA PHE A 13 15.79 11.54 -26.39
C PHE A 13 16.39 12.72 -27.16
N TYR A 14 17.72 12.79 -27.26
CA TYR A 14 18.44 13.83 -28.01
C TYR A 14 18.36 13.59 -29.52
N MET A 15 18.51 12.34 -29.97
CA MET A 15 18.49 11.94 -31.38
C MET A 15 17.09 12.01 -32.01
N ARG A 16 16.03 12.02 -31.19
CA ARG A 16 14.65 12.23 -31.66
C ARG A 16 14.20 13.69 -31.62
N ASP A 17 14.97 14.58 -31.01
CA ASP A 17 14.60 15.99 -30.88
C ASP A 17 15.06 16.81 -32.10
N ILE A 18 14.10 17.37 -32.83
CA ILE A 18 14.36 18.10 -34.08
C ILE A 18 15.24 19.33 -33.83
N LEU A 19 15.03 20.06 -32.73
CA LEU A 19 15.83 21.24 -32.38
C LEU A 19 17.30 20.86 -32.13
N SER A 20 17.52 19.76 -31.43
CA SER A 20 18.86 19.20 -31.19
C SER A 20 19.54 18.78 -32.50
N LEU A 21 18.83 18.06 -33.39
CA LEU A 21 19.35 17.68 -34.70
C LEU A 21 19.68 18.89 -35.57
N LEU A 22 18.80 19.91 -35.60
CA LEU A 22 19.02 21.15 -36.34
C LEU A 22 20.26 21.89 -35.82
N TYR A 23 20.46 21.93 -34.49
CA TYR A 23 21.64 22.54 -33.91
C TYR A 23 22.93 21.78 -34.25
N ILE A 24 22.91 20.44 -34.24
CA ILE A 24 24.06 19.63 -34.68
C ILE A 24 24.40 19.92 -36.15
N TRP A 25 23.40 19.94 -37.04
CA TRP A 25 23.61 20.28 -38.44
C TRP A 25 24.14 21.70 -38.61
N PHE A 26 23.63 22.65 -37.83
CA PHE A 26 24.13 24.02 -37.79
C PHE A 26 25.61 24.08 -37.38
N LEU A 27 26.03 23.30 -36.37
CA LEU A 27 27.43 23.20 -35.96
C LEU A 27 28.32 22.59 -37.05
N ILE A 28 27.86 21.51 -37.70
CA ILE A 28 28.61 20.86 -38.79
C ILE A 28 28.80 21.83 -39.96
N ILE A 29 27.73 22.49 -40.41
CA ILE A 29 27.78 23.45 -41.51
C ILE A 29 28.67 24.64 -41.15
N SER A 30 28.54 25.17 -39.93
CA SER A 30 29.38 26.27 -39.44
C SER A 30 30.86 25.88 -39.38
N GLY A 31 31.17 24.65 -38.96
CA GLY A 31 32.53 24.10 -38.94
C GLY A 31 33.13 23.94 -40.33
N VAL A 32 32.37 23.39 -41.28
CA VAL A 32 32.78 23.27 -42.69
C VAL A 32 33.03 24.67 -43.29
N HIS A 33 32.12 25.61 -43.05
CA HIS A 33 32.26 26.99 -43.50
C HIS A 33 33.51 27.66 -42.92
N ALA A 34 33.77 27.50 -41.62
CA ALA A 34 34.97 28.04 -40.97
C ALA A 34 36.27 27.45 -41.56
N LEU A 35 36.27 26.14 -41.87
CA LEU A 35 37.42 25.49 -42.51
C LEU A 35 37.65 26.03 -43.93
N ILE A 36 36.59 26.22 -44.71
CA ILE A 36 36.68 26.80 -46.07
C ILE A 36 37.25 28.22 -46.03
N ILE A 37 36.76 29.07 -45.12
CA ILE A 37 37.28 30.43 -44.94
C ILE A 37 38.75 30.41 -44.52
N LYS A 38 39.15 29.49 -43.64
CA LYS A 38 40.55 29.32 -43.25
C LYS A 38 41.43 28.94 -44.45
N ILE A 39 41.03 27.94 -45.24
CA ILE A 39 41.78 27.49 -46.44
C ILE A 39 41.90 28.64 -47.45
N TYR A 40 40.82 29.36 -47.73
CA TYR A 40 40.89 30.53 -48.61
C TYR A 40 41.80 31.63 -48.05
N GLY A 41 41.88 31.76 -46.71
CA GLY A 41 42.78 32.70 -46.05
C GLY A 41 44.24 32.32 -46.25
N GLU A 42 44.58 31.04 -46.11
CA GLU A 42 45.94 30.50 -46.30
C GLU A 42 46.41 30.61 -47.76
N ILE A 43 45.50 30.49 -48.73
CA ILE A 43 45.80 30.62 -50.17
C ILE A 43 45.75 32.10 -50.63
N GLY A 44 45.48 33.05 -49.73
CA GLY A 44 45.47 34.49 -50.03
C GLY A 44 44.26 34.97 -50.85
N LEU A 45 43.18 34.19 -50.89
CA LEU A 45 41.96 34.46 -51.66
C LEU A 45 40.84 35.14 -50.86
N VAL A 46 41.00 35.32 -49.54
CA VAL A 46 39.98 35.96 -48.69
C VAL A 46 40.04 37.48 -48.80
N ARG A 47 38.88 38.09 -49.11
CA ARG A 47 38.69 39.54 -49.06
C ARG A 47 38.51 40.00 -47.61
N GLU A 48 39.14 41.12 -47.23
CA GLU A 48 39.05 41.71 -45.88
C GLU A 48 37.62 41.88 -45.33
N PRO A 49 36.61 42.32 -46.13
CA PRO A 49 35.23 42.39 -45.66
C PRO A 49 34.63 41.03 -45.26
N SER A 50 35.06 39.95 -45.92
CA SER A 50 34.63 38.59 -45.58
C SER A 50 35.19 38.16 -44.22
N ARG A 51 36.45 38.50 -43.94
CA ARG A 51 37.08 38.23 -42.64
C ARG A 51 36.34 38.96 -41.51
N ILE A 52 36.10 40.26 -41.70
CA ILE A 52 35.37 41.09 -40.72
C ILE A 52 33.95 40.54 -40.49
N PHE A 53 33.23 40.20 -41.55
CA PHE A 53 31.88 39.64 -41.46
C PHE A 53 31.85 38.31 -40.69
N ASN A 54 32.74 37.37 -41.00
CA ASN A 54 32.76 36.07 -40.34
C ASN A 54 33.17 36.18 -38.86
N THR A 55 34.20 36.98 -38.54
CA THR A 55 34.74 37.07 -37.18
C THR A 55 33.90 37.94 -36.25
N HIS A 56 33.34 39.05 -36.73
CA HIS A 56 32.63 40.00 -35.86
C HIS A 56 31.11 39.92 -35.93
N PHE A 57 30.56 39.40 -37.03
CA PHE A 57 29.10 39.32 -37.20
C PHE A 57 28.61 37.89 -37.06
N LEU A 58 29.12 36.98 -37.90
CA LEU A 58 28.67 35.59 -37.93
C LEU A 58 28.98 34.88 -36.60
N LEU A 59 30.22 35.01 -36.09
CA LEU A 59 30.61 34.40 -34.81
C LEU A 59 29.75 34.91 -33.64
N THR A 60 29.52 36.22 -33.56
CA THR A 60 28.70 36.82 -32.50
C THR A 60 27.25 36.32 -32.55
N ILE A 61 26.66 36.23 -33.74
CA ILE A 61 25.32 35.66 -33.92
C ILE A 61 25.31 34.18 -33.51
N CYS A 62 26.30 33.39 -33.93
CA CYS A 62 26.40 31.99 -33.54
C CYS A 62 26.50 31.82 -32.02
N THR A 63 27.26 32.68 -31.33
CA THR A 63 27.36 32.66 -29.86
C THR A 63 26.02 33.02 -29.20
N ILE A 64 25.32 34.03 -29.73
CA ILE A 64 23.99 34.43 -29.24
C ILE A 64 22.97 33.29 -29.42
N ILE A 65 23.03 32.53 -30.52
CA ILE A 65 22.15 31.38 -30.79
C ILE A 65 22.54 30.15 -29.94
N ALA A 66 23.83 29.95 -29.67
CA ALA A 66 24.32 28.82 -28.89
C ALA A 66 23.83 28.88 -27.42
N PHE A 67 23.74 30.06 -26.81
CA PHE A 67 23.37 30.19 -25.40
C PHE A 67 21.93 29.71 -25.09
N PRO A 68 20.88 30.14 -25.83
CA PRO A 68 19.52 29.58 -25.71
C PRO A 68 19.47 28.06 -25.90
N TYR A 69 20.27 27.52 -26.82
CA TYR A 69 20.33 26.08 -27.04
C TYR A 69 20.96 25.33 -25.86
N VAL A 70 22.07 25.84 -25.31
CA VAL A 70 22.67 25.26 -24.10
C VAL A 70 21.68 25.29 -22.94
N PHE A 71 20.97 26.40 -22.75
CA PHE A 71 19.93 26.49 -21.72
C PHE A 71 18.76 25.53 -21.97
N TYR A 72 18.33 25.39 -23.23
CA TYR A 72 17.33 24.43 -23.65
C TYR A 72 17.75 23.01 -23.27
N ILE A 73 18.97 22.58 -23.63
CA ILE A 73 19.48 21.25 -23.28
C ILE A 73 19.59 21.08 -21.76
N LEU A 74 20.16 22.04 -21.04
CA LEU A 74 20.26 21.93 -19.57
C LEU A 74 18.90 21.79 -18.90
N ARG A 75 17.87 22.47 -19.42
CA ARG A 75 16.48 22.29 -18.96
C ARG A 75 15.93 20.94 -19.40
N TYR A 76 16.17 20.54 -20.64
CA TYR A 76 15.71 19.28 -21.22
C TYR A 76 16.25 18.06 -20.47
N THR A 77 17.49 18.13 -20.00
CA THR A 77 18.17 17.05 -19.28
C THR A 77 17.88 17.06 -17.77
N LYS A 78 17.08 17.99 -17.25
CA LYS A 78 16.64 17.91 -15.84
C LYS A 78 15.75 16.67 -15.66
N PRO A 79 16.06 15.79 -14.69
CA PRO A 79 15.31 14.55 -14.50
C PRO A 79 13.80 14.74 -14.37
N THR A 80 13.36 15.78 -13.66
CA THR A 80 11.93 16.12 -13.50
C THR A 80 11.25 16.43 -14.83
N ASN A 81 11.92 17.12 -15.76
CA ASN A 81 11.37 17.41 -17.10
C ASN A 81 11.33 16.16 -17.99
N ILE A 82 12.30 15.25 -17.82
CA ILE A 82 12.31 13.96 -18.54
C ILE A 82 11.11 13.12 -18.09
N ILE A 83 10.90 12.98 -16.77
CA ILE A 83 9.76 12.24 -16.20
C ILE A 83 8.45 12.86 -16.66
N TYR A 84 8.30 14.17 -16.51
CA TYR A 84 7.12 14.91 -16.97
C TYR A 84 6.80 14.63 -18.44
N ARG A 85 7.82 14.61 -19.32
CA ARG A 85 7.65 14.32 -20.74
C ARG A 85 7.27 12.86 -20.99
N ILE A 86 7.89 11.90 -20.30
CA ILE A 86 7.54 10.47 -20.42
C ILE A 86 6.08 10.27 -20.02
N TYR A 87 5.67 10.82 -18.87
CA TYR A 87 4.29 10.76 -18.38
C TYR A 87 3.29 11.35 -19.39
N HIS A 88 3.50 12.59 -19.85
CA HIS A 88 2.59 13.24 -20.79
C HIS A 88 2.52 12.52 -22.14
N ASN A 89 3.66 12.09 -22.68
CA ASN A 89 3.69 11.32 -23.92
C ASN A 89 2.94 9.99 -23.78
N ASN A 90 3.09 9.30 -22.64
CA ASN A 90 2.37 8.07 -22.38
C ASN A 90 0.86 8.32 -22.26
N MET A 91 0.46 9.37 -21.53
CA MET A 91 -0.94 9.76 -21.40
C MET A 91 -1.56 10.14 -22.75
N ASP A 92 -0.84 10.84 -23.62
CA ASP A 92 -1.32 11.14 -24.97
C ASP A 92 -1.48 9.88 -25.82
N GLN A 93 -0.57 8.91 -25.69
CA GLN A 93 -0.70 7.62 -26.35
C GLN A 93 -1.91 6.83 -25.86
N ILE A 94 -2.12 6.77 -24.53
CA ILE A 94 -3.28 6.12 -23.91
C ILE A 94 -4.57 6.78 -24.39
N ARG A 95 -4.66 8.12 -24.36
CA ARG A 95 -5.82 8.85 -24.89
C ARG A 95 -6.02 8.59 -26.38
N ALA A 96 -4.96 8.48 -27.16
CA ALA A 96 -5.08 8.18 -28.57
C ALA A 96 -5.75 6.81 -28.82
N LEU A 97 -5.60 5.82 -27.93
CA LEU A 97 -6.24 4.49 -28.07
C LEU A 97 -7.77 4.55 -28.19
N THR A 98 -8.41 5.58 -27.62
CA THR A 98 -9.86 5.77 -27.68
C THR A 98 -10.33 6.45 -28.97
N SER A 99 -9.40 6.96 -29.80
CA SER A 99 -9.72 7.66 -31.04
C SER A 99 -10.37 6.75 -32.09
N SER A 100 -11.26 7.31 -32.91
CA SER A 100 -11.92 6.59 -34.01
C SER A 100 -10.92 5.97 -34.98
N ARG A 101 -9.78 6.64 -35.22
CA ARG A 101 -8.68 6.12 -36.05
C ARG A 101 -8.11 4.83 -35.47
N ASN A 102 -7.75 4.84 -34.19
CA ASN A 102 -7.15 3.66 -33.56
C ASN A 102 -8.17 2.52 -33.43
N ARG A 103 -9.46 2.82 -33.22
CA ARG A 103 -10.52 1.80 -33.30
C ARG A 103 -10.59 1.15 -34.68
N ALA A 104 -10.53 1.94 -35.76
CA ALA A 104 -10.54 1.40 -37.13
C ALA A 104 -9.32 0.51 -37.41
N LEU A 105 -8.17 0.81 -36.80
CA LEU A 105 -6.92 0.06 -36.99
C LEU A 105 -6.74 -1.12 -36.02
N ALA A 106 -7.65 -1.34 -35.06
CA ALA A 106 -7.51 -2.35 -34.00
C ALA A 106 -7.54 -3.81 -34.51
N HIS A 107 -7.91 -4.02 -35.78
CA HIS A 107 -7.85 -5.32 -36.44
C HIS A 107 -6.47 -5.66 -37.00
N ILE A 108 -5.54 -4.69 -37.09
CA ILE A 108 -4.21 -4.86 -37.67
C ILE A 108 -3.21 -5.24 -36.57
N PRO A 109 -2.70 -6.50 -36.52
CA PRO A 109 -1.89 -6.96 -35.39
C PRO A 109 -0.61 -6.15 -35.16
N LYS A 110 0.07 -5.72 -36.23
CA LYS A 110 1.30 -4.91 -36.13
C LYS A 110 1.05 -3.54 -35.50
N VAL A 111 -0.11 -2.92 -35.75
CA VAL A 111 -0.47 -1.63 -35.16
C VAL A 111 -0.75 -1.79 -33.68
N VAL A 112 -1.53 -2.81 -33.32
CA VAL A 112 -1.82 -3.14 -31.92
C VAL A 112 -0.54 -3.47 -31.14
N GLU A 113 0.34 -4.30 -31.69
CA GLU A 113 1.62 -4.64 -31.07
C GLU A 113 2.49 -3.38 -30.83
N TYR A 114 2.56 -2.47 -31.81
CA TYR A 114 3.28 -1.22 -31.65
C TYR A 114 2.67 -0.35 -30.55
N GLN A 115 1.34 -0.20 -30.51
CA GLN A 115 0.64 0.58 -29.50
C GLN A 115 0.85 0.01 -28.09
N GLN A 116 0.66 -1.30 -27.90
CA GLN A 116 0.91 -1.99 -26.63
C GLN A 116 2.35 -1.83 -26.17
N TYR A 117 3.31 -2.02 -27.08
CA TYR A 117 4.73 -1.87 -26.76
C TYR A 117 5.08 -0.44 -26.33
N THR A 118 4.50 0.57 -26.98
CA THR A 118 4.88 1.96 -26.71
C THR A 118 4.43 2.41 -25.31
N ILE A 119 3.21 2.06 -24.90
CA ILE A 119 2.73 2.35 -23.54
C ILE A 119 3.50 1.55 -22.47
N PHE A 120 3.96 0.34 -22.80
CA PHE A 120 4.82 -0.48 -21.93
C PHE A 120 6.22 0.13 -21.76
N GLU A 121 6.81 0.59 -22.86
CA GLU A 121 8.15 1.16 -22.85
C GLU A 121 8.20 2.43 -21.97
N ALA A 122 7.13 3.23 -21.95
CA ALA A 122 7.04 4.38 -21.04
C ALA A 122 7.12 3.95 -19.56
N LEU A 123 6.40 2.90 -19.16
CA LEU A 123 6.49 2.35 -17.80
C LEU A 123 7.89 1.79 -17.48
N ASN A 124 8.52 1.10 -18.44
CA ASN A 124 9.89 0.62 -18.26
C ASN A 124 10.89 1.78 -18.11
N GLN A 125 10.74 2.86 -18.88
CA GLN A 125 11.58 4.05 -18.76
C GLN A 125 11.44 4.71 -17.38
N LEU A 126 10.22 4.79 -16.85
CA LEU A 126 9.97 5.31 -15.52
C LEU A 126 10.62 4.44 -14.43
N ASP A 127 10.48 3.11 -14.50
CA ASP A 127 11.13 2.19 -13.55
C ASP A 127 12.67 2.26 -13.63
N ASP A 128 13.23 2.32 -14.84
CA ASP A 128 14.69 2.49 -15.03
C ASP A 128 15.19 3.79 -14.36
N ILE A 129 14.49 4.92 -14.58
CA ILE A 129 14.88 6.19 -13.94
C ILE A 129 14.75 6.10 -12.42
N LEU A 130 13.72 5.41 -11.92
CA LEU A 130 13.51 5.21 -10.49
C LEU A 130 14.68 4.42 -9.87
N GLU A 131 15.15 3.37 -10.54
CA GLU A 131 16.24 2.51 -10.07
C GLU A 131 17.55 3.30 -9.87
N PHE A 132 17.87 4.21 -10.79
CA PHE A 132 19.13 4.97 -10.75
C PHE A 132 19.02 6.33 -10.06
N SER A 133 17.83 6.72 -9.60
CA SER A 133 17.65 7.99 -8.89
C SER A 133 18.18 7.90 -7.46
N SER A 134 18.99 8.89 -7.06
CA SER A 134 19.39 9.10 -5.66
C SER A 134 18.44 10.01 -4.88
N PHE A 135 17.55 10.74 -5.55
CA PHE A 135 16.66 11.74 -4.93
C PHE A 135 15.30 11.12 -4.61
N LYS A 136 14.87 11.25 -3.36
CA LYS A 136 13.60 10.67 -2.89
C LYS A 136 12.39 11.32 -3.53
N GLU A 137 12.42 12.64 -3.69
CA GLU A 137 11.36 13.42 -4.33
C GLU A 137 11.13 12.94 -5.76
N LEU A 138 12.22 12.67 -6.49
CA LEU A 138 12.13 12.16 -7.85
C LEU A 138 11.51 10.75 -7.92
N LYS A 139 11.85 9.88 -6.96
CA LYS A 139 11.26 8.54 -6.86
C LYS A 139 9.76 8.63 -6.54
N ALA A 140 9.39 9.54 -5.64
CA ALA A 140 8.00 9.80 -5.28
C ALA A 140 7.19 10.28 -6.49
N ASP A 141 7.70 11.28 -7.23
CA ASP A 141 7.07 11.78 -8.46
C ASP A 141 6.83 10.66 -9.47
N ILE A 142 7.80 9.77 -9.68
CA ILE A 142 7.66 8.64 -10.61
C ILE A 142 6.58 7.66 -10.15
N VAL A 143 6.59 7.27 -8.87
CA VAL A 143 5.57 6.35 -8.31
C VAL A 143 4.18 6.93 -8.45
N HIS A 144 4.03 8.23 -8.16
CA HIS A 144 2.79 8.96 -8.32
C HIS A 144 2.33 9.01 -9.78
N ASP A 145 3.22 9.42 -10.70
CA ASP A 145 2.91 9.51 -12.14
C ASP A 145 2.53 8.14 -12.74
N MET A 146 3.18 7.05 -12.30
CA MET A 146 2.79 5.69 -12.68
C MET A 146 1.38 5.35 -12.20
N SER A 147 1.04 5.68 -10.95
CA SER A 147 -0.29 5.49 -10.38
C SER A 147 -1.35 6.29 -11.13
N VAL A 148 -1.15 7.60 -11.30
CA VAL A 148 -2.09 8.49 -12.01
C VAL A 148 -2.28 8.06 -13.46
N THR A 149 -1.19 7.64 -14.14
CA THR A 149 -1.29 7.06 -15.49
C THR A 149 -2.23 5.87 -15.50
N LEU A 150 -2.08 4.97 -14.52
CA LEU A 150 -2.89 3.76 -14.46
C LEU A 150 -4.35 4.06 -14.10
N GLN A 151 -4.61 4.97 -13.17
CA GLN A 151 -5.96 5.42 -12.85
C GLN A 151 -6.66 5.97 -14.09
N ASN A 152 -5.99 6.83 -14.87
CA ASN A 152 -6.54 7.35 -16.12
C ASN A 152 -6.76 6.26 -17.17
N TYR A 153 -5.84 5.30 -17.27
CA TYR A 153 -6.01 4.15 -18.15
C TYR A 153 -7.27 3.33 -17.80
N ILE A 154 -7.49 3.04 -16.52
CA ILE A 154 -8.65 2.27 -16.04
C ILE A 154 -9.96 2.97 -16.47
N ARG A 155 -10.06 4.30 -16.27
CA ARG A 155 -11.23 5.11 -16.65
C ARG A 155 -11.46 5.17 -18.17
N LEU A 156 -10.39 5.15 -18.97
CA LEU A 156 -10.45 5.18 -20.44
C LEU A 156 -10.65 3.80 -21.08
N LYS A 157 -10.40 2.72 -20.33
CA LYS A 157 -10.35 1.34 -20.83
C LYS A 157 -11.59 0.92 -21.61
N ARG A 158 -12.78 1.32 -21.13
CA ARG A 158 -14.08 1.02 -21.77
C ARG A 158 -14.22 1.56 -23.19
N ASP A 159 -13.49 2.62 -23.53
CA ASP A 159 -13.54 3.28 -24.84
C ASP A 159 -12.48 2.76 -25.82
N ILE A 160 -11.60 1.87 -25.37
CA ILE A 160 -10.55 1.25 -26.18
C ILE A 160 -11.15 0.07 -26.97
N ALA A 161 -10.77 -0.07 -28.24
CA ALA A 161 -11.25 -1.17 -29.08
C ALA A 161 -10.88 -2.55 -28.49
N PRO A 162 -11.80 -3.53 -28.44
CA PRO A 162 -11.55 -4.86 -27.89
C PRO A 162 -10.33 -5.58 -28.50
N GLY A 163 -10.06 -5.34 -29.79
CA GLY A 163 -8.90 -5.90 -30.49
C GLY A 163 -7.55 -5.50 -29.89
N PHE A 164 -7.49 -4.35 -29.20
CA PHE A 164 -6.29 -3.89 -28.50
C PHE A 164 -5.88 -4.80 -27.35
N PHE A 165 -6.81 -5.52 -26.72
CA PHE A 165 -6.50 -6.34 -25.54
C PHE A 165 -5.97 -7.73 -25.89
N LYS A 166 -5.87 -8.08 -27.18
CA LYS A 166 -5.21 -9.31 -27.63
C LYS A 166 -3.70 -9.17 -27.41
N VAL A 167 -3.15 -9.94 -26.48
CA VAL A 167 -1.77 -9.76 -26.02
C VAL A 167 -0.81 -10.17 -27.13
N SER A 168 -0.06 -9.20 -27.65
CA SER A 168 0.89 -9.40 -28.75
C SER A 168 2.11 -10.24 -28.35
N PRO A 169 2.79 -10.90 -29.30
CA PRO A 169 4.04 -11.62 -29.03
C PRO A 169 5.09 -10.77 -28.31
N LYS A 170 5.21 -9.48 -28.65
CA LYS A 170 6.17 -8.58 -28.00
C LYS A 170 5.84 -8.33 -26.53
N VAL A 171 4.56 -8.24 -26.15
CA VAL A 171 4.15 -8.15 -24.74
C VAL A 171 4.42 -9.45 -24.00
N ARG A 172 4.17 -10.61 -24.63
CA ARG A 172 4.40 -11.94 -24.01
C ARG A 172 5.87 -12.20 -23.68
N THR A 173 6.80 -11.58 -24.40
CA THR A 173 8.25 -11.72 -24.16
C THR A 173 8.82 -10.66 -23.21
N ASP A 174 8.02 -9.69 -22.76
CA ASP A 174 8.42 -8.72 -21.74
C ASP A 174 8.72 -9.44 -20.40
N ILE A 175 9.76 -9.01 -19.69
CA ILE A 175 10.24 -9.66 -18.47
C ILE A 175 9.18 -9.71 -17.35
N SER A 176 8.24 -8.76 -17.35
CA SER A 176 7.11 -8.76 -16.43
C SER A 176 6.16 -9.95 -16.66
N PHE A 177 6.15 -10.54 -17.86
CA PHE A 177 5.21 -11.60 -18.25
C PHE A 177 5.86 -12.94 -18.59
N LYS A 178 7.19 -13.01 -18.71
CA LYS A 178 7.90 -14.27 -19.04
C LYS A 178 7.55 -15.44 -18.09
N THR A 179 7.22 -15.16 -16.84
CA THR A 179 6.85 -16.19 -15.84
C THR A 179 5.34 -16.46 -15.76
N MET A 180 4.52 -15.85 -16.61
CA MET A 180 3.05 -15.96 -16.60
C MET A 180 2.52 -16.85 -17.74
N VAL A 181 3.34 -17.80 -18.19
CA VAL A 181 2.96 -18.74 -19.26
C VAL A 181 1.69 -19.50 -18.86
N GLY A 182 0.67 -19.46 -19.72
CA GLY A 182 -0.64 -20.05 -19.47
C GLY A 182 -1.70 -19.09 -18.92
N GLN A 183 -1.32 -17.89 -18.46
CA GLN A 183 -2.28 -16.92 -17.88
C GLN A 183 -2.72 -15.83 -18.87
N PHE A 184 -2.16 -15.80 -20.09
CA PHE A 184 -2.50 -14.80 -21.10
C PHE A 184 -3.97 -14.81 -21.51
N GLY A 185 -4.61 -15.98 -21.57
CA GLY A 185 -6.03 -16.07 -21.93
C GLY A 185 -6.94 -15.38 -20.91
N GLU A 186 -6.61 -15.48 -19.62
CA GLU A 186 -7.33 -14.77 -18.56
C GLU A 186 -7.08 -13.26 -18.62
N MET A 187 -5.82 -12.87 -18.86
CA MET A 187 -5.44 -11.47 -19.02
C MET A 187 -6.13 -10.79 -20.20
N GLU A 188 -6.29 -11.51 -21.33
CA GLU A 188 -7.04 -11.03 -22.50
C GLU A 188 -8.54 -10.88 -22.19
N ARG A 189 -9.13 -11.86 -21.48
CA ARG A 189 -10.55 -11.80 -21.05
C ARG A 189 -10.82 -10.64 -20.11
N ASN A 190 -9.96 -10.47 -19.09
CA ASN A 190 -10.09 -9.41 -18.08
C ASN A 190 -9.53 -8.07 -18.60
N GLN A 191 -8.98 -8.07 -19.82
CA GLN A 191 -8.40 -6.90 -20.47
C GLN A 191 -7.33 -6.20 -19.61
N SER A 192 -6.57 -6.97 -18.80
CA SER A 192 -5.84 -6.45 -17.64
C SER A 192 -4.32 -6.35 -17.81
N PHE A 193 -3.81 -6.50 -19.04
CA PHE A 193 -2.37 -6.66 -19.28
C PHE A 193 -1.56 -5.41 -18.89
N TYR A 194 -2.10 -4.20 -19.07
CA TYR A 194 -1.40 -2.97 -18.74
C TYR A 194 -1.39 -2.71 -17.22
N GLU A 195 -2.51 -2.99 -16.55
CA GLU A 195 -2.65 -2.95 -15.10
C GLU A 195 -1.66 -3.92 -14.44
N GLN A 196 -1.62 -5.16 -14.92
CA GLN A 196 -0.70 -6.17 -14.39
C GLN A 196 0.77 -5.79 -14.59
N LYS A 197 1.12 -5.15 -15.72
CA LYS A 197 2.47 -4.62 -15.96
C LYS A 197 2.82 -3.58 -14.90
N CYS A 198 1.97 -2.58 -14.73
CA CYS A 198 2.20 -1.50 -13.77
C CYS A 198 2.28 -2.02 -12.33
N PHE A 199 1.35 -2.89 -11.90
CA PHE A 199 1.38 -3.48 -10.56
C PHE A 199 2.63 -4.30 -10.28
N ARG A 200 3.18 -4.98 -11.29
CA ARG A 200 4.42 -5.74 -11.12
C ARG A 200 5.63 -4.82 -10.97
N LEU A 201 5.68 -3.73 -11.72
CA LEU A 201 6.72 -2.70 -11.53
C LEU A 201 6.60 -2.05 -10.15
N LEU A 202 5.41 -1.58 -9.76
CA LEU A 202 5.17 -1.02 -8.43
C LEU A 202 5.50 -2.00 -7.30
N GLY A 203 5.17 -3.29 -7.46
CA GLY A 203 5.53 -4.34 -6.51
C GLY A 203 7.04 -4.55 -6.40
N ASN A 204 7.78 -4.52 -7.51
CA ASN A 204 9.24 -4.60 -7.49
C ASN A 204 9.86 -3.35 -6.85
N VAL A 205 9.34 -2.16 -7.20
CA VAL A 205 9.73 -0.88 -6.60
C VAL A 205 9.56 -0.95 -5.10
N TYR A 206 8.40 -1.39 -4.60
CA TYR A 206 8.13 -1.55 -3.18
C TYR A 206 9.17 -2.43 -2.48
N ILE A 207 9.48 -3.60 -3.04
CA ILE A 207 10.46 -4.53 -2.45
C ILE A 207 11.85 -3.90 -2.42
N ARG A 208 12.27 -3.23 -3.50
CA ARG A 208 13.57 -2.54 -3.58
C ARG A 208 13.69 -1.40 -2.57
N LEU A 209 12.65 -0.59 -2.44
CA LEU A 209 12.60 0.51 -1.45
C LEU A 209 12.66 -0.04 -0.02
N LEU A 210 11.93 -1.13 0.24
CA LEU A 210 11.94 -1.83 1.52
C LEU A 210 13.33 -2.36 1.87
N GLU A 211 14.02 -3.02 0.93
CA GLU A 211 15.37 -3.54 1.13
C GLU A 211 16.44 -2.45 1.32
N HIS A 212 16.23 -1.26 0.75
CA HIS A 212 17.09 -0.09 0.96
C HIS A 212 16.74 0.74 2.19
N GLY A 213 15.70 0.36 2.96
CA GLY A 213 15.26 1.12 4.14
C GLY A 213 14.56 2.45 3.83
N GLU A 214 14.10 2.65 2.58
CA GLU A 214 13.33 3.82 2.16
C GLU A 214 11.83 3.63 2.49
N PHE A 215 11.53 3.50 3.79
CA PHE A 215 10.20 3.12 4.29
C PHE A 215 9.09 4.13 3.98
N ASP A 216 9.44 5.41 3.89
CA ASP A 216 8.56 6.50 3.46
C ASP A 216 8.04 6.26 2.03
N LEU A 217 8.94 5.92 1.12
CA LEU A 217 8.61 5.66 -0.28
C LEU A 217 7.91 4.30 -0.46
N SER A 218 8.29 3.26 0.28
CA SER A 218 7.56 1.98 0.21
C SER A 218 6.12 2.13 0.73
N SER A 219 5.93 2.95 1.77
CA SER A 219 4.59 3.31 2.28
C SER A 219 3.78 4.08 1.24
N MET A 220 4.42 5.00 0.51
CA MET A 220 3.77 5.71 -0.61
C MET A 220 3.27 4.75 -1.69
N VAL A 221 4.04 3.72 -2.05
CA VAL A 221 3.58 2.71 -3.03
C VAL A 221 2.32 1.97 -2.54
N ALA A 222 2.24 1.65 -1.23
CA ALA A 222 1.04 1.05 -0.65
C ALA A 222 -0.17 2.01 -0.70
N GLY A 223 0.06 3.30 -0.46
CA GLY A 223 -0.98 4.33 -0.61
C GLY A 223 -1.48 4.47 -2.05
N GLU A 224 -0.57 4.47 -3.03
CA GLU A 224 -0.96 4.48 -4.44
C GLU A 224 -1.70 3.21 -4.85
N MET A 225 -1.36 2.05 -4.27
CA MET A 225 -2.13 0.82 -4.47
C MET A 225 -3.58 0.95 -3.94
N ALA A 226 -3.79 1.64 -2.80
CA ALA A 226 -5.13 1.91 -2.28
C ALA A 226 -5.92 2.85 -3.20
N ASN A 227 -5.28 3.88 -3.77
CA ASN A 227 -5.90 4.81 -4.74
C ASN A 227 -6.30 4.10 -6.04
N LEU A 228 -5.47 3.17 -6.52
CA LEU A 228 -5.78 2.31 -7.65
C LEU A 228 -6.97 1.39 -7.32
N GLY A 229 -7.04 0.92 -6.07
CA GLY A 229 -8.17 0.18 -5.52
C GLY A 229 -9.47 0.97 -5.60
N LEU A 230 -9.46 2.20 -5.11
CA LEU A 230 -10.61 3.11 -5.19
C LEU A 230 -11.03 3.34 -6.65
N THR A 231 -10.07 3.60 -7.55
CA THR A 231 -10.39 3.79 -8.98
C THR A 231 -11.03 2.54 -9.61
N ALA A 232 -10.57 1.35 -9.24
CA ALA A 232 -11.17 0.11 -9.70
C ALA A 232 -12.61 -0.08 -9.18
N ILE A 233 -12.86 0.35 -7.94
CA ILE A 233 -14.18 0.34 -7.31
C ILE A 233 -15.13 1.35 -8.00
N GLU A 234 -14.67 2.57 -8.25
CA GLU A 234 -15.42 3.64 -8.95
C GLU A 234 -15.83 3.24 -10.38
N GLU A 235 -15.00 2.46 -11.07
CA GLU A 235 -15.27 1.95 -12.43
C GLU A 235 -15.93 0.57 -12.43
N ASP A 236 -16.40 0.07 -11.28
CA ASP A 236 -17.06 -1.24 -11.10
C ASP A 236 -16.29 -2.44 -11.69
N ASN A 237 -14.97 -2.35 -11.72
CA ASN A 237 -14.10 -3.37 -12.30
C ASN A 237 -13.73 -4.45 -11.28
N THR A 238 -14.63 -5.41 -11.11
CA THR A 238 -14.54 -6.49 -10.11
C THR A 238 -13.25 -7.32 -10.25
N GLU A 239 -12.86 -7.68 -11.47
CA GLU A 239 -11.65 -8.46 -11.74
C GLU A 239 -10.39 -7.68 -11.32
N LEU A 240 -10.40 -6.36 -11.46
CA LEU A 240 -9.28 -5.52 -11.03
C LEU A 240 -9.22 -5.36 -9.51
N ILE A 241 -10.36 -5.28 -8.83
CA ILE A 241 -10.43 -5.31 -7.36
C ILE A 241 -9.77 -6.59 -6.84
N ASP A 242 -10.09 -7.74 -7.43
CA ASP A 242 -9.48 -9.02 -7.09
C ASP A 242 -7.95 -9.02 -7.27
N ILE A 243 -7.47 -8.46 -8.38
CA ILE A 243 -6.03 -8.31 -8.62
C ILE A 243 -5.39 -7.43 -7.54
N ILE A 244 -6.03 -6.33 -7.13
CA ILE A 244 -5.51 -5.40 -6.13
C ILE A 244 -5.43 -6.06 -4.74
N ILE A 245 -6.42 -6.87 -4.36
CA ILE A 245 -6.37 -7.69 -3.13
C ILE A 245 -5.14 -8.61 -3.17
N ILE A 246 -4.90 -9.30 -4.31
CA ILE A 246 -3.72 -10.14 -4.49
C ILE A 246 -2.43 -9.31 -4.35
N ARG A 247 -2.41 -8.07 -4.83
CA ARG A 247 -1.25 -7.17 -4.67
C ARG A 247 -1.01 -6.80 -3.21
N PHE A 248 -2.00 -6.36 -2.46
CA PHE A 248 -1.85 -6.09 -1.02
C PHE A 248 -1.32 -7.31 -0.26
N ASN A 249 -1.87 -8.49 -0.51
CA ASN A 249 -1.41 -9.75 0.09
C ASN A 249 0.04 -10.09 -0.29
N THR A 250 0.44 -9.79 -1.52
CA THR A 250 1.83 -9.95 -1.96
C THR A 250 2.75 -8.99 -1.21
N LEU A 251 2.38 -7.71 -1.08
CA LEU A 251 3.14 -6.71 -0.32
C LEU A 251 3.28 -7.11 1.15
N LEU A 252 2.20 -7.64 1.77
CA LEU A 252 2.21 -8.13 3.16
C LEU A 252 3.23 -9.25 3.33
N ARG A 253 3.20 -10.27 2.46
CA ARG A 253 4.16 -11.38 2.52
C ARG A 253 5.62 -10.92 2.48
N PHE A 254 5.95 -9.98 1.59
CA PHE A 254 7.31 -9.44 1.51
C PHE A 254 7.67 -8.57 2.72
N ALA A 255 6.72 -7.76 3.21
CA ALA A 255 6.92 -6.94 4.40
C ALA A 255 7.13 -7.77 5.67
N ILE A 256 6.37 -8.86 5.85
CA ILE A 256 6.54 -9.80 6.97
C ILE A 256 7.92 -10.41 6.91
N LYS A 257 8.31 -10.98 5.76
CA LYS A 257 9.63 -11.57 5.58
C LYS A 257 10.76 -10.59 5.89
N HIS A 258 10.63 -9.34 5.43
CA HIS A 258 11.61 -8.29 5.71
C HIS A 258 11.64 -7.91 7.20
N GLY A 259 10.46 -7.70 7.80
CA GLY A 259 10.32 -7.31 9.20
C GLY A 259 10.94 -8.33 10.15
N VAL A 260 10.68 -9.61 9.91
CA VAL A 260 11.26 -10.72 10.70
C VAL A 260 12.77 -10.81 10.51
N ARG A 261 13.26 -10.77 9.26
CA ARG A 261 14.70 -10.93 8.96
C ARG A 261 15.54 -9.81 9.57
N ASN A 262 15.03 -8.59 9.56
CA ASN A 262 15.79 -7.40 9.96
C ASN A 262 15.37 -6.83 11.32
N ASN A 263 14.39 -7.46 12.00
CA ASN A 263 13.77 -6.94 13.22
C ASN A 263 13.25 -5.50 13.05
N GLU A 264 12.66 -5.21 11.89
CA GLU A 264 12.28 -3.86 11.45
C GLU A 264 10.87 -3.86 10.85
N PRO A 265 9.83 -3.78 11.70
CA PRO A 265 8.45 -3.93 11.26
C PRO A 265 7.76 -2.61 10.87
N ARG A 266 8.44 -1.45 10.90
CA ARG A 266 7.81 -0.14 10.65
C ARG A 266 7.02 -0.06 9.34
N ASN A 267 7.49 -0.74 8.29
CA ASN A 267 6.79 -0.74 7.02
C ASN A 267 5.47 -1.56 7.04
N LEU A 268 5.35 -2.58 7.90
CA LEU A 268 4.10 -3.32 8.08
C LEU A 268 3.00 -2.45 8.67
N TYR A 269 3.38 -1.51 9.54
CA TYR A 269 2.45 -0.55 10.12
C TYR A 269 1.69 0.21 9.02
N ASN A 270 2.45 0.88 8.13
CA ASN A 270 1.86 1.71 7.08
C ASN A 270 1.14 0.87 6.02
N LEU A 271 1.65 -0.31 5.71
CA LEU A 271 0.97 -1.23 4.80
C LEU A 271 -0.38 -1.68 5.36
N GLY A 272 -0.45 -2.04 6.64
CA GLY A 272 -1.70 -2.38 7.33
C GLY A 272 -2.70 -1.24 7.25
N PHE A 273 -2.27 -0.01 7.54
CA PHE A 273 -3.09 1.20 7.41
C PHE A 273 -3.65 1.41 6.00
N TYR A 274 -2.83 1.33 4.95
CA TYR A 274 -3.32 1.52 3.58
C TYR A 274 -4.21 0.37 3.10
N TYR A 275 -3.99 -0.84 3.58
CA TYR A 275 -4.90 -1.95 3.31
C TYR A 275 -6.25 -1.72 4.02
N GLY A 276 -6.24 -1.26 5.27
CA GLY A 276 -7.43 -0.81 6.00
C GLY A 276 -8.23 0.25 5.23
N ASN A 277 -7.56 1.29 4.72
CA ASN A 277 -8.20 2.31 3.89
C ASN A 277 -8.83 1.73 2.62
N PHE A 278 -8.14 0.83 1.92
CA PHE A 278 -8.72 0.16 0.75
C PHE A 278 -9.98 -0.65 1.11
N ILE A 279 -9.98 -1.33 2.26
CA ILE A 279 -11.15 -2.07 2.73
C ILE A 279 -12.30 -1.12 3.08
N ARG A 280 -12.01 0.06 3.65
CA ARG A 280 -13.03 1.09 3.88
C ARG A 280 -13.67 1.57 2.58
N TYR A 281 -12.88 1.78 1.52
CA TYR A 281 -13.44 2.08 0.20
C TYR A 281 -14.38 0.96 -0.31
N LEU A 282 -14.03 -0.32 -0.05
CA LEU A 282 -14.93 -1.43 -0.37
C LEU A 282 -16.24 -1.39 0.44
N VAL A 283 -16.18 -0.94 1.70
CA VAL A 283 -17.37 -0.76 2.55
C VAL A 283 -18.26 0.38 2.05
N GLU A 284 -17.68 1.54 1.75
CA GLU A 284 -18.40 2.71 1.24
C GLU A 284 -19.16 2.38 -0.07
N HIS A 285 -18.61 1.47 -0.88
CA HIS A 285 -19.20 1.02 -2.15
C HIS A 285 -19.94 -0.33 -2.08
N LYS A 286 -20.25 -0.83 -0.86
CA LYS A 286 -21.04 -2.06 -0.65
C LYS A 286 -20.49 -3.32 -1.34
N LYS A 287 -19.16 -3.44 -1.47
CA LYS A 287 -18.48 -4.62 -2.05
C LYS A 287 -18.31 -5.74 -1.02
N THR A 288 -19.44 -6.25 -0.52
CA THR A 288 -19.53 -7.17 0.64
C THR A 288 -18.60 -8.40 0.56
N ASP A 289 -18.58 -9.12 -0.56
CA ASP A 289 -17.75 -10.33 -0.72
C ASP A 289 -16.25 -10.03 -0.69
N HIS A 290 -15.84 -8.87 -1.19
CA HIS A 290 -14.45 -8.43 -1.17
C HIS A 290 -14.04 -8.05 0.26
N VAL A 291 -14.92 -7.35 1.01
CA VAL A 291 -14.68 -7.04 2.43
C VAL A 291 -14.51 -8.32 3.25
N LYS A 292 -15.38 -9.31 3.07
CA LYS A 292 -15.27 -10.63 3.74
C LYS A 292 -13.91 -11.28 3.46
N ARG A 293 -13.48 -11.27 2.21
CA ARG A 293 -12.21 -11.87 1.79
C ARG A 293 -11.01 -11.11 2.36
N CYS A 294 -11.07 -9.77 2.40
CA CYS A 294 -10.03 -8.95 3.01
C CYS A 294 -9.91 -9.18 4.52
N PHE A 295 -11.02 -9.29 5.25
CA PHE A 295 -11.00 -9.65 6.68
C PHE A 295 -10.36 -11.02 6.93
N MET A 296 -10.71 -12.01 6.11
CA MET A 296 -10.08 -13.33 6.16
C MET A 296 -8.56 -13.23 5.95
N TYR A 297 -8.09 -12.41 4.99
CA TYR A 297 -6.66 -12.21 4.78
C TYR A 297 -5.99 -11.44 5.93
N LEU A 298 -6.62 -10.39 6.47
CA LEU A 298 -6.11 -9.67 7.63
C LEU A 298 -5.95 -10.61 8.83
N ARG A 299 -6.91 -11.51 9.09
CA ARG A 299 -6.77 -12.55 10.11
C ARG A 299 -5.60 -13.49 9.82
N ILE A 300 -5.50 -14.03 8.60
CA ILE A 300 -4.42 -14.96 8.22
C ILE A 300 -3.04 -14.33 8.44
N TYR A 301 -2.85 -13.09 7.96
CA TYR A 301 -1.58 -12.39 8.10
C TYR A 301 -1.33 -11.92 9.54
N GLY A 302 -2.37 -11.52 10.29
CA GLY A 302 -2.27 -11.21 11.71
C GLY A 302 -1.74 -12.39 12.52
N ILE A 303 -2.28 -13.59 12.25
CA ILE A 303 -1.81 -14.86 12.85
C ILE A 303 -0.36 -15.16 12.43
N GLU A 304 0.00 -14.98 11.16
CA GLU A 304 1.37 -15.20 10.67
C GLU A 304 2.37 -14.24 11.37
N ILE A 305 2.02 -12.97 11.50
CA ILE A 305 2.81 -11.95 12.20
C ILE A 305 2.96 -12.32 13.68
N PHE A 306 1.87 -12.72 14.32
CA PHE A 306 1.85 -13.13 15.72
C PHE A 306 2.82 -14.28 16.00
N LYS A 307 2.86 -15.30 15.13
CA LYS A 307 3.80 -16.43 15.23
C LYS A 307 5.27 -16.02 15.21
N HIS A 308 5.59 -14.89 14.58
CA HIS A 308 6.95 -14.34 14.56
C HIS A 308 7.27 -13.44 15.77
N GLY A 309 6.28 -13.07 16.58
CA GLY A 309 6.43 -12.20 17.75
C GLY A 309 7.38 -12.74 18.83
N SER A 310 7.45 -14.08 18.99
CA SER A 310 8.39 -14.72 19.92
C SER A 310 9.85 -14.47 19.57
N ASN A 311 10.17 -14.35 18.27
CA ASN A 311 11.52 -14.07 17.77
C ASN A 311 11.77 -12.56 17.60
N SER A 312 10.73 -11.78 17.32
CA SER A 312 10.78 -10.34 17.10
C SER A 312 9.61 -9.67 17.84
N PRO A 313 9.81 -9.24 19.11
CA PRO A 313 8.71 -8.71 19.94
C PRO A 313 7.98 -7.51 19.32
N ALA A 314 8.66 -6.74 18.48
CA ALA A 314 8.05 -5.62 17.76
C ALA A 314 6.95 -6.05 16.76
N MET A 315 6.90 -7.33 16.38
CA MET A 315 5.83 -7.88 15.54
C MET A 315 4.49 -7.98 16.28
N TYR A 316 4.47 -8.14 17.61
CA TYR A 316 3.21 -8.16 18.36
C TYR A 316 2.44 -6.84 18.20
N PHE A 317 3.15 -5.72 18.20
CA PHE A 317 2.53 -4.42 17.95
C PHE A 317 1.90 -4.34 16.55
N ILE A 318 2.46 -5.00 15.54
CA ILE A 318 1.86 -5.03 14.20
C ILE A 318 0.54 -5.80 14.19
N VAL A 319 0.39 -6.83 15.03
CA VAL A 319 -0.90 -7.53 15.19
C VAL A 319 -1.95 -6.54 15.70
N ASP A 320 -1.59 -5.68 16.65
CA ASP A 320 -2.47 -4.62 17.16
C ASP A 320 -2.83 -3.61 16.04
N VAL A 321 -1.91 -3.28 15.14
CA VAL A 321 -2.20 -2.42 13.97
C VAL A 321 -3.25 -3.06 13.07
N ILE A 322 -3.12 -4.35 12.76
CA ILE A 322 -4.10 -5.07 11.93
C ILE A 322 -5.47 -5.08 12.62
N ALA A 323 -5.52 -5.41 13.91
CA ALA A 323 -6.75 -5.37 14.69
C ALA A 323 -7.37 -3.96 14.77
N THR A 324 -6.54 -2.92 14.83
CA THR A 324 -6.99 -1.52 14.82
C THR A 324 -7.70 -1.18 13.52
N GLU A 325 -7.14 -1.57 12.38
CA GLU A 325 -7.79 -1.34 11.08
C GLU A 325 -9.07 -2.18 10.92
N MET A 326 -9.10 -3.42 11.43
CA MET A 326 -10.32 -4.23 11.47
C MET A 326 -11.42 -3.59 12.34
N LYS A 327 -11.06 -3.05 13.52
CA LYS A 327 -11.98 -2.33 14.42
C LYS A 327 -12.60 -1.12 13.71
N LYS A 328 -11.78 -0.27 13.07
CA LYS A 328 -12.27 0.90 12.31
C LYS A 328 -13.25 0.50 11.21
N VAL A 329 -12.97 -0.59 10.50
CA VAL A 329 -13.87 -1.08 9.47
C VAL A 329 -15.18 -1.61 10.06
N LEU A 330 -15.15 -2.29 11.21
CA LEU A 330 -16.38 -2.75 11.89
C LEU A 330 -17.26 -1.60 12.38
N GLU A 331 -16.66 -0.54 12.91
CA GLU A 331 -17.37 0.71 13.26
C GLU A 331 -17.99 1.36 12.02
N GLN A 332 -17.26 1.41 10.90
CA GLN A 332 -17.80 1.92 9.62
C GLN A 332 -18.97 1.06 9.10
N ILE A 333 -18.85 -0.27 9.13
CA ILE A 333 -19.91 -1.20 8.74
C ILE A 333 -21.18 -0.97 9.56
N TYR A 334 -21.04 -0.71 10.87
CA TYR A 334 -22.17 -0.33 11.71
C TYR A 334 -22.80 0.99 11.26
N HIS A 335 -21.99 2.04 11.08
CA HIS A 335 -22.47 3.37 10.70
C HIS A 335 -23.15 3.39 9.32
N ASP A 336 -22.72 2.51 8.41
CA ASP A 336 -23.30 2.37 7.07
C ASP A 336 -24.52 1.43 7.02
N ASP A 337 -25.02 0.98 8.18
CA ASP A 337 -26.21 0.14 8.37
C ASP A 337 -26.17 -1.15 7.52
N TRP A 338 -25.01 -1.82 7.55
CA TRP A 338 -24.85 -3.12 6.90
C TRP A 338 -25.62 -4.22 7.66
N ASP A 339 -25.88 -5.32 6.95
CA ASP A 339 -26.55 -6.47 7.51
C ASP A 339 -25.80 -7.04 8.75
N LYS A 340 -26.56 -7.33 9.81
CA LYS A 340 -26.01 -7.79 11.10
C LYS A 340 -25.34 -9.16 11.01
N GLU A 341 -25.76 -10.04 10.10
CA GLU A 341 -25.12 -11.34 9.88
C GLU A 341 -23.74 -11.14 9.26
N LEU A 342 -23.63 -10.22 8.29
CA LEU A 342 -22.36 -9.84 7.70
C LEU A 342 -21.42 -9.25 8.76
N GLN A 343 -21.89 -8.29 9.55
CA GLN A 343 -21.10 -7.70 10.64
C GLN A 343 -20.66 -8.76 11.67
N ASN A 344 -21.54 -9.72 11.99
CA ASN A 344 -21.19 -10.86 12.82
C ASN A 344 -20.07 -11.72 12.21
N GLY A 345 -20.09 -11.93 10.90
CA GLY A 345 -19.00 -12.60 10.19
C GLY A 345 -17.68 -11.87 10.39
N MET A 346 -17.66 -10.55 10.21
CA MET A 346 -16.44 -9.73 10.33
C MET A 346 -15.95 -9.62 11.78
N LEU A 347 -16.87 -9.57 12.75
CA LEU A 347 -16.55 -9.64 14.17
C LEU A 347 -15.88 -10.99 14.52
N SER A 348 -16.33 -12.08 13.91
CA SER A 348 -15.70 -13.41 14.12
C SER A 348 -14.23 -13.42 13.70
N GLU A 349 -13.89 -12.69 12.65
CA GLU A 349 -12.52 -12.65 12.12
C GLU A 349 -11.58 -11.88 13.04
N ILE A 350 -11.98 -10.72 13.60
CA ILE A 350 -11.13 -9.94 14.53
C ILE A 350 -10.93 -10.65 15.87
N LEU A 351 -11.92 -11.39 16.36
CA LEU A 351 -11.82 -12.16 17.61
C LEU A 351 -10.79 -13.30 17.54
N GLN A 352 -10.45 -13.76 16.33
CA GLN A 352 -9.48 -14.85 16.13
C GLN A 352 -8.04 -14.36 15.86
N VAL A 353 -7.79 -13.05 15.78
CA VAL A 353 -6.49 -12.50 15.38
C VAL A 353 -5.40 -12.80 16.42
N ASP A 354 -5.75 -12.77 17.71
CA ASP A 354 -4.84 -12.97 18.84
C ASP A 354 -4.88 -14.40 19.43
N SER A 355 -5.86 -15.20 19.02
CA SER A 355 -6.05 -16.60 19.46
C SER A 355 -6.18 -17.53 18.26
N PRO A 356 -5.06 -17.90 17.58
CA PRO A 356 -5.13 -18.75 16.40
C PRO A 356 -5.65 -20.17 16.76
N PRO A 357 -6.51 -20.79 15.93
CA PRO A 357 -7.10 -22.10 16.25
C PRO A 357 -6.09 -23.23 16.50
N ASP A 358 -4.93 -23.17 15.86
CA ASP A 358 -3.87 -24.18 15.96
C ASP A 358 -2.80 -23.83 17.03
N PHE A 359 -3.00 -22.78 17.82
CA PHE A 359 -2.06 -22.34 18.83
C PHE A 359 -2.49 -22.84 20.20
N ASN A 360 -1.63 -23.60 20.89
CA ASN A 360 -1.92 -23.98 22.26
C ASN A 360 -1.79 -22.71 23.14
N LYS A 361 -2.86 -22.36 23.86
CA LYS A 361 -2.83 -21.24 24.81
C LYS A 361 -1.79 -21.44 25.92
N GLU A 362 -1.37 -22.68 26.19
CA GLU A 362 -0.27 -22.99 27.12
C GLU A 362 1.12 -22.62 26.57
N ASP A 363 1.28 -22.60 25.24
CA ASP A 363 2.54 -22.21 24.58
C ASP A 363 2.73 -20.69 24.55
N LEU A 364 1.67 -19.92 24.85
CA LEU A 364 1.73 -18.48 24.99
C LEU A 364 2.41 -18.13 26.32
N ALA A 365 3.49 -17.36 26.26
CA ALA A 365 4.08 -16.80 27.46
C ALA A 365 3.02 -15.97 28.21
N ARG A 366 2.87 -16.22 29.51
CA ARG A 366 1.88 -15.52 30.37
C ARG A 366 1.93 -14.00 30.21
N GLY A 367 3.12 -13.42 29.98
CA GLY A 367 3.29 -11.99 29.74
C GLY A 367 2.67 -11.47 28.43
N VAL A 368 2.57 -12.30 27.39
CA VAL A 368 1.90 -11.96 26.11
C VAL A 368 0.40 -11.92 26.31
N LEU A 369 -0.17 -12.91 27.02
CA LEU A 369 -1.60 -12.92 27.36
C LEU A 369 -1.97 -11.73 28.25
N VAL A 370 -1.10 -11.36 29.19
CA VAL A 370 -1.32 -10.21 30.09
C VAL A 370 -1.18 -8.86 29.39
N ASN A 371 -0.35 -8.75 28.36
CA ASN A 371 -0.11 -7.52 27.62
C ASN A 371 -0.48 -7.65 26.13
N ASN A 372 -1.72 -8.07 25.89
CA ASN A 372 -2.26 -8.26 24.56
C ASN A 372 -2.98 -6.99 24.08
N GLY A 373 -2.40 -6.28 23.11
CA GLY A 373 -3.00 -5.06 22.55
C GLY A 373 -4.26 -5.33 21.72
N VAL A 374 -4.38 -6.49 21.06
CA VAL A 374 -5.60 -6.89 20.36
C VAL A 374 -6.78 -6.97 21.34
N ARG A 375 -6.56 -7.49 22.55
CA ARG A 375 -7.59 -7.56 23.60
C ARG A 375 -8.08 -6.17 24.02
N VAL A 376 -7.17 -5.20 24.07
CA VAL A 376 -7.50 -3.78 24.33
C VAL A 376 -8.38 -3.22 23.21
N LEU A 377 -8.09 -3.54 21.96
CA LEU A 377 -8.88 -3.10 20.80
C LEU A 377 -10.25 -3.76 20.75
N GLN A 378 -10.34 -5.06 21.09
CA GLN A 378 -11.61 -5.77 21.22
C GLN A 378 -12.47 -5.19 22.35
N PHE A 379 -11.86 -4.83 23.49
CA PHE A 379 -12.56 -4.07 24.54
C PHE A 379 -13.07 -2.75 23.99
N GLY A 380 -12.22 -1.94 23.34
CA GLY A 380 -12.63 -0.68 22.75
C GLY A 380 -13.79 -0.83 21.76
N LEU A 381 -13.83 -1.92 20.98
CA LEU A 381 -14.94 -2.25 20.09
C LEU A 381 -16.21 -2.65 20.86
N ALA A 382 -16.09 -3.36 21.99
CA ALA A 382 -17.23 -3.68 22.85
C ALA A 382 -17.83 -2.41 23.48
N LEU A 383 -16.99 -1.44 23.88
CA LEU A 383 -17.46 -0.15 24.40
C LEU A 383 -18.28 0.60 23.36
N PHE A 384 -17.80 0.63 22.12
CA PHE A 384 -18.53 1.19 20.99
C PHE A 384 -19.91 0.53 20.83
N TYR A 385 -19.96 -0.80 20.75
CA TYR A 385 -21.25 -1.51 20.63
C TYR A 385 -22.15 -1.34 21.84
N GLN A 386 -21.59 -1.18 23.04
CA GLN A 386 -22.36 -0.93 24.25
C GLN A 386 -23.03 0.44 24.22
N ARG A 387 -22.30 1.49 23.79
CA ARG A 387 -22.85 2.84 23.56
C ARG A 387 -24.01 2.78 22.55
N GLU A 388 -23.82 2.04 21.47
CA GLU A 388 -24.82 1.87 20.40
C GLU A 388 -25.98 0.91 20.76
N GLY A 389 -26.00 0.35 21.98
CA GLY A 389 -27.06 -0.56 22.42
C GLY A 389 -27.08 -1.93 21.74
N MET A 390 -25.97 -2.33 21.10
CA MET A 390 -25.86 -3.58 20.36
C MET A 390 -25.44 -4.76 21.25
N THR A 391 -26.35 -5.18 22.12
CA THR A 391 -26.10 -6.18 23.17
C THR A 391 -25.52 -7.49 22.65
N ASP A 392 -25.97 -7.99 21.51
CA ASP A 392 -25.51 -9.27 20.95
C ASP A 392 -24.01 -9.25 20.63
N PHE A 393 -23.50 -8.13 20.08
CA PHE A 393 -22.07 -7.98 19.79
C PHE A 393 -21.25 -7.81 21.07
N VAL A 394 -21.77 -7.05 22.03
CA VAL A 394 -21.13 -6.87 23.35
C VAL A 394 -20.99 -8.22 24.06
N GLU A 395 -22.06 -9.02 24.08
CA GLU A 395 -22.05 -10.35 24.71
C GLU A 395 -21.08 -11.31 24.03
N ARG A 396 -20.98 -11.24 22.70
CA ARG A 396 -20.06 -12.08 21.96
C ARG A 396 -18.60 -11.76 22.26
N ILE A 397 -18.25 -10.48 22.30
CA ILE A 397 -16.90 -10.04 22.68
C ILE A 397 -16.63 -10.40 24.16
N ALA A 398 -17.61 -10.19 25.05
CA ALA A 398 -17.46 -10.51 26.47
C ALA A 398 -17.21 -12.01 26.71
N LYS A 399 -17.92 -12.89 25.98
CA LYS A 399 -17.70 -14.35 26.03
C LYS A 399 -16.32 -14.74 25.53
N ASP A 400 -15.87 -14.15 24.42
CA ASP A 400 -14.52 -14.41 23.88
C ASP A 400 -13.41 -14.00 24.86
N VAL A 401 -13.55 -12.83 25.51
CA VAL A 401 -12.65 -12.38 26.59
C VAL A 401 -12.68 -13.34 27.77
N LEU A 402 -13.85 -13.86 28.12
CA LEU A 402 -14.03 -14.73 29.27
C LEU A 402 -13.27 -16.07 29.14
N ASP A 403 -13.02 -16.54 27.91
CA ASP A 403 -12.22 -17.74 27.67
C ASP A 403 -10.79 -17.64 28.26
N ASP A 404 -10.27 -16.42 28.45
CA ASP A 404 -8.96 -16.21 29.06
C ASP A 404 -8.94 -16.48 30.57
N LEU A 405 -10.11 -16.48 31.23
CA LEU A 405 -10.23 -16.77 32.66
C LEU A 405 -9.69 -18.15 33.02
N GLN A 406 -9.96 -19.15 32.17
CA GLN A 406 -9.52 -20.53 32.38
C GLN A 406 -7.99 -20.66 32.31
N THR A 407 -7.35 -19.93 31.39
CA THR A 407 -5.90 -19.96 31.20
C THR A 407 -5.15 -19.10 32.22
N LEU A 408 -5.66 -17.91 32.55
CA LEU A 408 -4.98 -16.95 33.42
C LEU A 408 -5.21 -17.21 34.91
N GLY A 409 -6.37 -17.76 35.25
CA GLY A 409 -6.90 -17.79 36.60
C GLY A 409 -7.47 -16.44 37.02
N GLU A 410 -8.37 -16.47 38.01
CA GLU A 410 -9.20 -15.32 38.40
C GLU A 410 -8.41 -14.05 38.77
N ALA A 411 -7.33 -14.18 39.56
CA ALA A 411 -6.55 -13.03 40.01
C ALA A 411 -5.87 -12.31 38.84
N SER A 412 -5.20 -13.09 37.96
CA SER A 412 -4.54 -12.56 36.77
C SER A 412 -5.55 -11.98 35.78
N PHE A 413 -6.69 -12.66 35.59
CA PHE A 413 -7.77 -12.17 34.72
C PHE A 413 -8.30 -10.81 35.19
N SER A 414 -8.55 -10.67 36.48
CA SER A 414 -8.99 -9.39 37.08
C SER A 414 -7.96 -8.28 36.86
N GLN A 415 -6.66 -8.59 37.03
CA GLN A 415 -5.57 -7.64 36.78
C GLN A 415 -5.51 -7.23 35.30
N VAL A 416 -5.71 -8.16 34.36
CA VAL A 416 -5.73 -7.88 32.91
C VAL A 416 -6.89 -6.97 32.54
N ILE A 417 -8.09 -7.18 33.11
CA ILE A 417 -9.23 -6.28 32.92
C ILE A 417 -8.87 -4.85 33.38
N GLU A 418 -8.27 -4.71 34.56
CA GLU A 418 -7.87 -3.40 35.10
C GLU A 418 -6.80 -2.73 34.23
N MET A 419 -5.76 -3.47 33.83
CA MET A 419 -4.70 -2.95 32.95
C MET A 419 -5.26 -2.51 31.59
N THR A 420 -6.15 -3.31 31.01
CA THR A 420 -6.82 -3.00 29.73
C THR A 420 -7.66 -1.74 29.83
N SER A 421 -8.46 -1.64 30.90
CA SER A 421 -9.32 -0.48 31.17
C SER A 421 -8.50 0.79 31.37
N ASN A 422 -7.43 0.72 32.16
CA ASN A 422 -6.51 1.83 32.36
C ASN A 422 -5.86 2.26 31.04
N ARG A 423 -5.45 1.31 30.19
CA ARG A 423 -4.87 1.63 28.89
C ARG A 423 -5.85 2.39 28.00
N LEU A 424 -7.13 2.00 27.96
CA LEU A 424 -8.17 2.72 27.23
C LEU A 424 -8.43 4.12 27.78
N LEU A 425 -8.39 4.29 29.11
CA LEU A 425 -8.56 5.60 29.77
C LEU A 425 -7.42 6.57 29.47
N PHE A 426 -6.17 6.09 29.46
CA PHE A 426 -4.99 6.95 29.24
C PHE A 426 -4.65 7.16 27.75
N SER A 427 -5.19 6.35 26.85
CA SER A 427 -4.97 6.51 25.41
C SER A 427 -5.69 7.74 24.90
N GLY A 428 -5.01 8.59 24.12
CA GLY A 428 -5.54 9.84 23.58
C GLY A 428 -5.60 9.86 22.04
N PRO A 429 -6.42 10.75 21.45
CA PRO A 429 -6.64 10.83 20.00
C PRO A 429 -5.49 11.49 19.23
N THR A 430 -4.52 12.10 19.92
CA THR A 430 -3.39 12.79 19.32
C THR A 430 -2.15 11.92 19.26
N PHE A 431 -1.37 12.06 18.18
CA PHE A 431 -0.03 11.50 18.10
C PHE A 431 0.95 12.31 18.97
N TRP A 432 1.92 11.62 19.56
CA TRP A 432 2.96 12.24 20.38
C TRP A 432 4.20 12.66 19.57
N GLU A 433 4.50 11.98 18.46
CA GLU A 433 5.59 12.29 17.54
C GLU A 433 5.09 12.42 16.09
N ASP A 434 5.79 13.22 15.27
CA ASP A 434 5.36 13.61 13.90
C ASP A 434 5.13 12.41 12.95
N THR A 435 5.83 11.30 13.16
CA THR A 435 5.75 10.09 12.30
C THR A 435 5.56 8.79 13.06
N ASP A 436 5.83 8.78 14.38
CA ASP A 436 5.52 7.63 15.22
C ASP A 436 4.12 7.84 15.79
N ARG A 437 3.18 7.00 15.34
CA ARG A 437 1.80 7.06 15.80
C ARG A 437 1.66 6.69 17.28
N GLY A 438 2.77 6.35 17.94
CA GLY A 438 2.85 6.10 19.37
C GLY A 438 2.11 4.82 19.73
N ASN A 439 2.62 4.11 20.72
CA ASN A 439 2.03 2.86 21.21
C ASN A 439 0.70 3.05 21.97
N LEU A 440 0.04 4.21 21.88
CA LEU A 440 -1.16 4.53 22.67
C LEU A 440 -2.33 5.02 21.81
N ASN A 441 -2.09 5.79 20.74
CA ASN A 441 -3.18 6.34 19.94
C ASN A 441 -4.07 5.27 19.30
N ILE A 442 -3.47 4.15 18.87
CA ILE A 442 -4.23 3.07 18.23
C ILE A 442 -5.28 2.43 19.17
N TYR A 443 -5.09 2.55 20.49
CA TYR A 443 -6.00 2.05 21.52
C TYR A 443 -6.99 3.12 22.00
N TYR A 444 -6.96 4.33 21.45
CA TYR A 444 -7.92 5.36 21.79
C TYR A 444 -9.36 4.92 21.46
N THR A 445 -10.29 5.26 22.34
CA THR A 445 -11.73 5.14 22.14
C THR A 445 -12.40 6.41 22.65
N SER A 446 -13.44 6.87 21.95
CA SER A 446 -14.29 7.96 22.45
C SER A 446 -15.22 7.50 23.58
N ASP A 447 -15.35 6.19 23.78
CA ASP A 447 -16.40 5.57 24.60
C ASP A 447 -15.88 5.17 25.99
N GLN A 448 -15.01 6.01 26.57
CA GLN A 448 -14.38 5.77 27.86
C GLN A 448 -15.40 5.70 29.01
N ASP A 449 -16.54 6.36 28.87
CA ASP A 449 -17.66 6.34 29.81
C ASP A 449 -18.33 4.95 29.91
N GLN A 450 -18.15 4.09 28.89
CA GLN A 450 -18.71 2.74 28.87
C GLN A 450 -17.85 1.71 29.62
N ILE A 451 -16.62 2.07 30.01
CA ILE A 451 -15.63 1.16 30.59
C ILE A 451 -16.17 0.47 31.84
N ASP A 452 -16.70 1.23 32.80
CA ASP A 452 -17.19 0.65 34.06
C ASP A 452 -18.36 -0.32 33.85
N GLY A 453 -19.26 0.01 32.91
CA GLY A 453 -20.37 -0.86 32.54
C GLY A 453 -19.90 -2.19 31.95
N PHE A 454 -18.91 -2.15 31.06
CA PHE A 454 -18.37 -3.34 30.43
C PHE A 454 -17.52 -4.18 31.41
N LYS A 455 -16.71 -3.53 32.26
CA LYS A 455 -15.97 -4.19 33.34
C LYS A 455 -16.90 -4.97 34.26
N LYS A 456 -17.98 -4.33 34.73
CA LYS A 456 -18.98 -4.98 35.59
C LYS A 456 -19.56 -6.21 34.92
N ARG A 457 -19.93 -6.12 33.64
CA ARG A 457 -20.44 -7.25 32.86
C ARG A 457 -19.44 -8.41 32.82
N LEU A 458 -18.15 -8.14 32.61
CA LEU A 458 -17.12 -9.19 32.60
C LEU A 458 -16.97 -9.86 33.96
N TYR A 459 -17.01 -9.09 35.06
CA TYR A 459 -16.95 -9.65 36.41
C TYR A 459 -18.19 -10.49 36.74
N ASP A 460 -19.38 -10.03 36.37
CA ASP A 460 -20.63 -10.79 36.57
C ASP A 460 -20.61 -12.12 35.79
N LEU A 461 -20.08 -12.11 34.57
CA LEU A 461 -19.90 -13.32 33.75
C LEU A 461 -18.84 -14.27 34.35
N ALA A 462 -17.71 -13.74 34.81
CA ALA A 462 -16.65 -14.52 35.46
C ALA A 462 -17.13 -15.16 36.76
N GLU A 463 -17.85 -14.42 37.59
CA GLU A 463 -18.49 -14.96 38.79
C GLU A 463 -19.44 -16.10 38.45
N THR A 464 -20.31 -15.91 37.46
CA THR A 464 -21.27 -16.92 37.02
C THR A 464 -20.57 -18.19 36.54
N GLN A 465 -19.50 -18.06 35.75
CA GLN A 465 -18.72 -19.20 35.26
C GLN A 465 -18.02 -19.93 36.39
N LEU A 466 -17.31 -19.22 37.28
CA LEU A 466 -16.59 -19.82 38.40
C LEU A 466 -17.55 -20.54 39.36
N LYS A 467 -18.72 -19.94 39.65
CA LYS A 467 -19.78 -20.56 40.43
C LYS A 467 -20.27 -21.85 39.78
N THR A 468 -20.48 -21.84 38.46
CA THR A 468 -20.90 -23.02 37.70
C THR A 468 -19.83 -24.13 37.75
N GLU A 469 -18.57 -23.80 37.52
CA GLU A 469 -17.45 -24.75 37.56
C GLU A 469 -17.27 -25.35 38.96
N MET A 470 -17.36 -24.55 40.03
CA MET A 470 -17.32 -25.06 41.41
C MET A 470 -18.50 -25.96 41.74
N THR A 471 -19.72 -25.58 41.31
CA THR A 471 -20.92 -26.40 41.50
C THR A 471 -20.76 -27.76 40.84
N GLN A 472 -20.25 -27.79 39.60
CA GLN A 472 -20.03 -29.04 38.88
C GLN A 472 -18.90 -29.87 39.50
N LYS A 473 -17.79 -29.24 39.89
CA LYS A 473 -16.61 -29.92 40.43
C LYS A 473 -16.83 -30.49 41.83
N TYR A 474 -17.57 -29.78 42.67
CA TYR A 474 -17.75 -30.11 44.09
C TYR A 474 -19.18 -30.55 44.45
N GLN A 475 -20.09 -30.61 43.46
CA GLN A 475 -21.50 -31.01 43.62
C GLN A 475 -22.23 -30.21 44.72
N LEU A 476 -21.97 -28.91 44.78
CA LEU A 476 -22.48 -28.02 45.82
C LEU A 476 -23.97 -27.72 45.61
N THR A 477 -24.71 -27.59 46.71
CA THR A 477 -26.03 -26.94 46.68
C THR A 477 -25.88 -25.43 46.51
N GLU A 478 -26.93 -24.74 46.07
CA GLU A 478 -26.92 -23.28 45.89
C GLU A 478 -26.54 -22.53 47.19
N VAL A 479 -26.99 -23.04 48.34
CA VAL A 479 -26.67 -22.46 49.66
C VAL A 479 -25.19 -22.63 50.01
N GLU A 480 -24.64 -23.83 49.80
CA GLU A 480 -23.22 -24.10 50.05
C GLU A 480 -22.31 -23.31 49.11
N LEU A 481 -22.70 -23.21 47.84
CA LEU A 481 -21.99 -22.43 46.83
C LEU A 481 -21.90 -20.95 47.22
N ASN A 482 -23.02 -20.34 47.60
CA ASN A 482 -23.05 -18.93 47.98
C ASN A 482 -22.24 -18.68 49.26
N LEU A 483 -22.35 -19.55 50.26
CA LEU A 483 -21.54 -19.45 51.48
C LEU A 483 -20.03 -19.55 51.19
N LEU A 484 -19.62 -20.55 50.40
CA LEU A 484 -18.21 -20.74 50.03
C LEU A 484 -17.68 -19.59 49.17
N TRP A 485 -18.52 -19.04 48.29
CA TRP A 485 -18.18 -17.86 47.49
C TRP A 485 -17.91 -16.64 48.37
N GLU A 486 -18.82 -16.33 49.30
CA GLU A 486 -18.67 -15.22 50.24
C GLU A 486 -17.42 -15.39 51.12
N MET A 487 -17.22 -16.60 51.69
CA MET A 487 -16.03 -16.90 52.49
C MET A 487 -14.73 -16.71 51.70
N SER A 488 -14.68 -17.16 50.44
CA SER A 488 -13.52 -16.99 49.56
C SER A 488 -13.17 -15.51 49.35
N ARG A 489 -14.18 -14.63 49.13
CA ARG A 489 -13.96 -13.18 49.01
C ARG A 489 -13.44 -12.55 50.30
N MET A 490 -14.05 -12.89 51.44
CA MET A 490 -13.61 -12.39 52.75
C MET A 490 -12.19 -12.81 53.13
N THR A 491 -11.71 -13.92 52.56
CA THR A 491 -10.35 -14.42 52.82
C THR A 491 -9.34 -13.66 51.96
N LYS A 492 -9.67 -13.38 50.69
CA LYS A 492 -8.85 -12.55 49.79
C LYS A 492 -8.74 -11.09 50.24
N GLU A 493 -9.79 -10.50 50.83
CA GLU A 493 -9.72 -9.14 51.40
C GLU A 493 -8.75 -9.04 52.60
N LYS A 494 -8.38 -10.17 53.23
CA LYS A 494 -7.43 -10.22 54.34
C LYS A 494 -6.00 -10.58 53.91
N GLU A 495 -5.79 -10.94 52.65
CA GLU A 495 -4.48 -11.29 52.07
C GLU A 495 -3.86 -10.13 51.26
N VAL A 496 -4.59 -9.04 51.07
CA VAL A 496 -4.10 -7.74 50.55
C VAL A 496 -3.77 -6.82 51.73
#